data_AF-A0A318JIT7-F1
#
_entry.id   AF-A0A318JIT7-F1
#
_cell.length_a   1.000
_cell.length_b   1.000
_cell.length_c   1.000
_cell.angle_alpha   90.00
_cell.angle_beta   90.00
_cell.angle_gamma   90.00
#
_symmetry.space_group_name_H-M   'P 1'
#
loop_
_entity.id
_entity.type
_entity.pdbx_description
1 polymer ?
#
loop_
_entity_poly.entity_id
_entity_poly.type
_entity_poly.pdbx_seq_one_letter_code
_entity_poly.pdbx_strand_id
1 'polypeptide(L)'
;MPKTDYGQMLADIHKQYASCIKKITPDLARNINMIAIELGGEVKAAPKGDRLEIQIEADAGHDKEMLQLISNKYISDIEYQHAWINEKYQIHACSITTSNLVEILVTSYPAKEKHAA
;
A
#
# COMPACT_ATOMS: atom_id res chain seq x y z
N MET A 1 -11.24 -15.62 4.99
CA MET A 1 -10.63 -14.40 4.42
C MET A 1 -10.70 -14.51 2.91
N PRO A 2 -11.25 -13.53 2.17
CA PRO A 2 -10.94 -13.44 0.76
C PRO A 2 -9.46 -13.05 0.68
N LYS A 3 -8.62 -13.97 0.24
CA LYS A 3 -7.26 -13.63 -0.18
C LYS A 3 -7.43 -12.72 -1.39
N THR A 4 -6.88 -11.51 -1.36
CA THR A 4 -6.84 -10.65 -2.55
C THR A 4 -6.22 -11.47 -3.67
N ASP A 5 -7.02 -11.80 -4.70
CA ASP A 5 -6.57 -12.60 -5.82
C ASP A 5 -5.65 -11.71 -6.66
N TYR A 6 -4.35 -11.96 -6.54
CA TYR A 6 -3.29 -11.32 -7.31
C TYR A 6 -3.61 -11.26 -8.82
N GLY A 7 -4.20 -12.33 -9.36
CA GLY A 7 -4.64 -12.38 -10.76
C GLY A 7 -5.75 -11.39 -11.06
N GLN A 8 -6.69 -11.22 -10.13
CA GLN A 8 -7.78 -10.25 -10.25
C GLN A 8 -7.27 -8.80 -10.15
N MET A 9 -6.34 -8.51 -9.24
CA MET A 9 -5.74 -7.17 -9.12
C MET A 9 -5.00 -6.77 -10.40
N LEU A 10 -4.19 -7.67 -10.97
CA LEU A 10 -3.54 -7.43 -12.26
C LEU A 10 -4.57 -7.30 -13.39
N ALA A 11 -5.64 -8.10 -13.39
CA ALA A 11 -6.69 -8.04 -14.40
C ALA A 11 -7.51 -6.72 -14.34
N ASP A 12 -7.72 -6.16 -13.15
CA ASP A 12 -8.44 -4.90 -12.97
C ASP A 12 -7.58 -3.70 -13.41
N ILE A 13 -6.28 -3.71 -13.09
CA ILE A 13 -5.30 -2.78 -13.67
C ILE A 13 -5.27 -2.95 -15.20
N HIS A 14 -5.35 -4.20 -15.68
CA HIS A 14 -5.30 -4.53 -17.11
C HIS A 14 -6.52 -4.05 -17.89
N LYS A 15 -7.72 -4.16 -17.31
CA LYS A 15 -8.97 -3.73 -17.95
C LYS A 15 -9.07 -2.21 -18.09
N GLN A 16 -8.46 -1.45 -17.18
CA GLN A 16 -8.67 -0.01 -17.15
C GLN A 16 -7.53 0.79 -17.80
N TYR A 17 -6.26 0.35 -17.74
CA TYR A 17 -5.12 1.18 -18.19
C TYR A 17 -3.92 0.39 -18.73
N ALA A 18 -3.91 0.09 -20.03
CA ALA A 18 -2.82 -0.64 -20.71
C ALA A 18 -1.43 0.01 -20.56
N SER A 19 -1.34 1.33 -20.34
CA SER A 19 -0.08 2.05 -20.09
C SER A 19 0.45 1.89 -18.67
N CYS A 20 -0.40 1.63 -17.67
CA CYS A 20 -0.02 1.47 -16.27
C CYS A 20 0.44 0.05 -15.94
N ILE A 21 -0.01 -0.96 -16.68
CA ILE A 21 0.42 -2.37 -16.53
C ILE A 21 1.94 -2.49 -16.62
N LYS A 22 2.59 -1.75 -17.54
CA LYS A 22 4.06 -1.81 -17.71
C LYS A 22 4.83 -1.35 -16.47
N LYS A 23 4.16 -0.64 -15.54
CA LYS A 23 4.77 -0.10 -14.33
C LYS A 23 4.77 -1.09 -13.17
N ILE A 24 3.88 -2.09 -13.17
CA ILE A 24 3.85 -3.15 -12.16
C ILE A 24 4.41 -4.44 -12.73
N THR A 25 5.64 -4.74 -12.34
CA THR A 25 6.24 -6.04 -12.58
C THR A 25 5.61 -7.10 -11.66
N PRO A 26 5.66 -8.38 -12.03
CA PRO A 26 5.20 -9.45 -11.15
C PRO A 26 5.88 -9.46 -9.77
N ASP A 27 7.16 -9.06 -9.73
CA ASP A 27 7.90 -8.95 -8.48
C ASP A 27 7.40 -7.79 -7.61
N LEU A 28 7.14 -6.62 -8.20
CA LEU A 28 6.57 -5.49 -7.47
C LEU A 28 5.19 -5.83 -6.90
N ALA A 29 4.33 -6.47 -7.70
CA ALA A 29 3.01 -6.89 -7.24
C ALA A 29 3.10 -7.95 -6.12
N ARG A 30 4.08 -8.88 -6.19
CA ARG A 30 4.35 -9.82 -5.10
C ARG A 30 4.78 -9.08 -3.84
N ASN A 31 5.67 -8.10 -3.95
CA ASN A 31 6.16 -7.32 -2.82
C ASN A 31 5.05 -6.51 -2.15
N ILE A 32 4.18 -5.86 -2.94
CA ILE A 32 2.96 -5.18 -2.45
C ILE A 32 2.07 -6.16 -1.66
N ASN A 33 1.85 -7.36 -2.20
CA ASN A 33 1.04 -8.36 -1.53
C ASN A 33 1.68 -8.85 -0.22
N MET A 34 3.01 -8.95 -0.15
CA MET A 34 3.71 -9.30 1.10
C MET A 34 3.57 -8.22 2.17
N ILE A 35 3.62 -6.94 1.79
CA ILE A 35 3.35 -5.83 2.71
C ILE A 35 1.94 -5.94 3.28
N ALA A 36 0.94 -6.15 2.41
CA ALA A 36 -0.45 -6.29 2.84
C ALA A 36 -0.64 -7.49 3.79
N ILE A 37 -0.02 -8.65 3.49
CA ILE A 37 -0.09 -9.83 4.37
C ILE A 37 0.53 -9.55 5.74
N GLU A 38 1.71 -8.92 5.80
CA GLU A 38 2.41 -8.67 7.07
C GLU A 38 1.70 -7.61 7.93
N LEU A 39 0.95 -6.70 7.29
CA LEU A 39 0.16 -5.67 7.95
C LEU A 39 -1.32 -6.02 8.13
N GLY A 40 -1.73 -7.26 7.80
CA GLY A 40 -3.14 -7.69 7.84
C GLY A 40 -4.08 -6.88 6.92
N GLY A 41 -3.53 -6.17 5.94
CA GLY A 41 -4.24 -5.16 5.18
C GLY A 41 -4.83 -5.63 3.85
N GLU A 42 -5.69 -4.78 3.29
CA GLU A 42 -6.26 -4.94 1.96
C GLU A 42 -5.58 -4.02 0.94
N VAL A 43 -5.45 -4.48 -0.31
CA VAL A 43 -4.82 -3.73 -1.40
C VAL A 43 -5.88 -3.22 -2.37
N LYS A 44 -5.79 -1.94 -2.72
CA LYS A 44 -6.58 -1.28 -3.76
C LYS A 44 -5.63 -0.62 -4.74
N ALA A 45 -5.98 -0.57 -6.01
CA ALA A 45 -5.19 0.09 -7.05
C ALA A 45 -6.06 1.10 -7.78
N ALA A 46 -5.54 2.31 -7.97
CA ALA A 46 -6.22 3.36 -8.72
C ALA A 46 -5.20 4.16 -9.56
N PRO A 47 -5.54 4.53 -10.80
CA PRO A 47 -4.75 5.49 -11.55
C PRO A 47 -4.82 6.87 -10.89
N LYS A 48 -3.71 7.61 -10.91
CA LYS A 48 -3.65 9.00 -10.41
C LYS A 48 -2.79 9.83 -11.34
N GLY A 49 -3.45 10.47 -12.31
CA GLY A 49 -2.77 11.20 -13.39
C GLY A 49 -1.93 10.25 -14.25
N ASP A 50 -0.63 10.51 -14.31
CA ASP A 50 0.34 9.67 -15.00
C ASP A 50 0.87 8.52 -14.13
N ARG A 51 0.51 8.46 -12.86
CA ARG A 51 0.99 7.45 -11.90
C ARG A 51 -0.06 6.37 -11.64
N LEU A 52 0.41 5.24 -11.13
CA LEU A 52 -0.45 4.23 -10.53
C LEU A 52 -0.31 4.34 -9.02
N GLU A 53 -1.41 4.60 -8.33
CA GLU A 53 -1.48 4.60 -6.87
C GLU A 53 -1.96 3.22 -6.40
N ILE A 54 -1.21 2.63 -5.48
CA ILE A 54 -1.52 1.38 -4.79
C ILE A 54 -1.76 1.74 -3.34
N GLN A 55 -2.99 1.59 -2.89
CA GLN A 55 -3.36 1.83 -1.51
C GLN A 55 -3.39 0.52 -0.74
N ILE A 56 -2.67 0.46 0.38
CA ILE A 56 -2.70 -0.65 1.32
C ILE A 56 -3.35 -0.14 2.61
N GLU A 57 -4.54 -0.63 2.92
CA GLU A 57 -5.25 -0.34 4.16
C GLU A 57 -4.94 -1.43 5.17
N ALA A 58 -3.94 -1.19 6.02
CA ALA A 58 -3.47 -2.08 7.06
C ALA A 58 -4.47 -2.20 8.22
N ASP A 59 -4.32 -3.27 9.01
CA ASP A 59 -5.04 -3.42 10.27
C ASP A 59 -4.78 -2.22 11.21
N ALA A 60 -5.69 -1.97 12.14
CA ALA A 60 -5.57 -0.85 13.06
C ALA A 60 -4.43 -1.08 14.08
N GLY A 61 -3.74 -0.01 14.46
CA GLY A 61 -2.74 -0.01 15.53
C GLY A 61 -1.29 -0.05 15.06
N HIS A 62 -1.01 0.01 13.77
CA HIS A 62 0.35 0.14 13.26
C HIS A 62 0.78 1.61 13.25
N ASP A 63 1.92 1.92 13.86
CA ASP A 63 2.52 3.26 13.80
C ASP A 63 3.22 3.53 12.46
N LYS A 64 3.50 4.80 12.16
CA LYS A 64 4.09 5.19 10.88
C LYS A 64 5.49 4.57 10.68
N GLU A 65 6.25 4.37 11.77
CA GLU A 65 7.56 3.73 11.77
C GLU A 65 7.46 2.25 11.37
N MET A 66 6.47 1.52 11.88
CA MET A 66 6.20 0.14 11.51
C MET A 66 5.74 0.03 10.05
N LEU A 67 4.83 0.92 9.61
CA LEU A 67 4.43 0.96 8.20
C LEU A 67 5.65 1.17 7.28
N GLN A 68 6.53 2.10 7.64
CA GLN A 68 7.76 2.39 6.91
C GLN A 68 8.73 1.19 6.91
N LEU A 69 8.93 0.56 8.08
CA LEU A 69 9.83 -0.58 8.24
C LEU A 69 9.40 -1.77 7.37
N ILE A 70 8.12 -2.14 7.44
CA ILE A 70 7.58 -3.26 6.64
C ILE A 70 7.64 -2.93 5.15
N SER A 71 7.32 -1.70 4.76
CA SER A 71 7.41 -1.32 3.35
C SER A 71 8.85 -1.40 2.82
N ASN A 72 9.83 -0.92 3.59
CA ASN A 72 11.25 -0.96 3.23
C ASN A 72 11.84 -2.37 3.17
N LYS A 73 11.24 -3.32 3.88
CA LYS A 73 11.62 -4.73 3.81
C LYS A 73 11.37 -5.35 2.43
N TYR A 74 10.35 -4.87 1.71
CA TYR A 74 9.91 -5.46 0.44
C TYR A 74 10.13 -4.57 -0.78
N ILE A 75 10.16 -3.25 -0.64
CA ILE A 75 10.41 -2.34 -1.75
C ILE A 75 11.87 -1.91 -1.74
N SER A 76 12.61 -2.26 -2.80
CA SER A 76 14.04 -1.97 -2.93
C SER A 76 14.35 -0.79 -3.85
N ASP A 77 13.43 -0.39 -4.73
CA ASP A 77 13.60 0.64 -5.75
C ASP A 77 12.91 1.98 -5.38
N ILE A 78 13.17 2.45 -4.15
CA ILE A 78 12.56 3.65 -3.58
C ILE A 78 13.23 4.91 -4.11
N GLU A 79 12.49 5.77 -4.82
CA GLU A 79 12.94 7.12 -5.19
C GLU A 79 12.59 8.17 -4.13
N TYR A 80 11.38 8.06 -3.59
CA TYR A 80 10.88 8.97 -2.57
C TYR A 80 10.10 8.19 -1.52
N GLN A 81 10.27 8.57 -0.26
CA GLN A 81 9.52 8.02 0.86
C GLN A 81 9.16 9.12 1.85
N HIS A 82 7.94 9.05 2.37
CA HIS A 82 7.47 9.91 3.45
C HIS A 82 6.57 9.12 4.40
N ALA A 83 6.77 9.29 5.71
CA ALA A 83 5.93 8.71 6.75
C ALA A 83 5.39 9.81 7.65
N TRP A 84 4.08 9.83 7.89
CA TRP A 84 3.40 10.91 8.60
C TRP A 84 2.16 10.43 9.35
N ILE A 85 1.61 11.33 10.17
CA ILE A 85 0.33 11.15 10.85
C ILE A 85 -0.62 12.21 10.29
N ASN A 86 -1.78 11.80 9.81
CA ASN A 86 -2.86 12.73 9.52
C ASN A 86 -3.53 13.12 10.84
N GLU A 87 -3.14 14.26 11.42
CA GLU A 87 -3.61 14.67 12.76
C GLU A 87 -5.13 14.79 12.87
N LYS A 88 -5.81 15.18 11.79
CA LYS A 88 -7.28 15.33 11.78
C LYS A 88 -8.00 14.00 12.00
N TYR A 89 -7.47 12.92 11.43
CA TYR A 89 -8.09 11.60 11.46
C TYR A 89 -7.31 10.56 12.26
N GLN A 90 -6.17 10.97 12.83
CA GLN A 90 -5.20 10.12 13.54
C GLN A 90 -4.72 8.92 12.71
N ILE A 91 -4.73 9.04 11.37
CA ILE A 91 -4.31 7.98 10.46
C ILE A 91 -2.79 8.01 10.34
N HIS A 92 -2.13 6.88 10.59
CA HIS A 92 -0.72 6.71 10.30
C HIS A 92 -0.56 6.33 8.82
N ALA A 93 0.41 6.94 8.15
CA ALA A 93 0.61 6.73 6.73
C ALA A 93 2.10 6.64 6.37
N CYS A 94 2.39 5.84 5.35
CA CYS A 94 3.67 5.79 4.67
C CYS A 94 3.41 5.78 3.16
N SER A 95 3.98 6.73 2.42
CA SER A 95 3.97 6.73 0.96
C SER A 95 5.38 6.46 0.43
N ILE A 96 5.46 5.60 -0.57
CA ILE A 96 6.66 5.26 -1.33
C ILE A 96 6.38 5.51 -2.80
N THR A 97 7.26 6.22 -3.48
CA THR A 97 7.25 6.29 -4.94
C THR A 97 8.44 5.51 -5.49
N THR A 98 8.17 4.58 -6.41
CA THR A 98 9.19 3.79 -7.09
C THR A 98 9.66 4.48 -8.38
N SER A 99 10.83 4.06 -8.88
CA SER A 99 11.40 4.53 -10.15
C SER A 99 10.52 4.33 -11.38
N ASN A 100 9.54 3.42 -11.29
CA ASN A 100 8.58 3.17 -12.35
C ASN A 100 7.29 3.99 -12.22
N LEU A 101 7.30 5.05 -11.39
CA LEU A 101 6.16 5.95 -11.16
C LEU A 101 4.94 5.24 -10.56
N VAL A 102 5.19 4.26 -9.68
CA VAL A 102 4.16 3.63 -8.84
C VAL A 102 4.24 4.29 -7.45
N GLU A 103 3.12 4.87 -7.01
CA GLU A 103 2.96 5.36 -5.64
C GLU A 103 2.31 4.25 -4.81
N ILE A 104 2.96 3.82 -3.73
CA ILE A 104 2.45 2.85 -2.76
C ILE A 104 2.13 3.62 -1.48
N LEU A 105 0.85 3.79 -1.18
CA LEU A 105 0.35 4.46 0.01
C LEU A 105 -0.16 3.41 1.00
N VAL A 106 0.55 3.24 2.10
CA VAL A 106 0.16 2.35 3.20
C VAL A 106 -0.44 3.20 4.33
N THR A 107 -1.61 2.83 4.81
CA THR A 107 -2.32 3.55 5.89
C THR A 107 -2.81 2.59 6.96
N SER A 108 -2.74 3.02 8.23
CA SER A 108 -3.33 2.31 9.38
C SER A 108 -4.10 3.29 10.25
N TYR A 109 -5.28 2.87 10.69
CA TYR A 109 -6.07 3.61 11.69
C TYR A 109 -5.52 3.35 13.10
N PRO A 110 -5.74 4.25 14.05
CA PRO A 110 -5.36 3.98 15.43
C PRO A 110 -6.20 2.82 15.97
N ALA A 111 -5.60 2.00 16.84
CA ALA A 111 -6.36 0.94 17.51
C ALA A 111 -7.52 1.58 18.30
N LYS A 112 -8.74 1.08 18.11
CA LYS A 112 -9.85 1.47 18.98
C LYS A 112 -9.49 0.99 20.39
N GLU A 113 -9.26 1.91 21.32
CA GLU A 113 -9.19 1.55 22.73
C GLU A 113 -10.51 0.88 23.09
N LYS A 114 -10.44 -0.42 23.43
CA LYS A 114 -11.55 -1.07 24.13
C LYS A 114 -11.58 -0.41 25.50
N HIS A 115 -12.43 0.59 25.68
CA HIS A 115 -12.80 1.04 27.01
C HIS A 115 -13.36 -0.18 27.76
N ALA A 116 -12.56 -0.70 28.69
CA ALA A 116 -13.02 -1.61 29.71
C ALA A 116 -14.00 -0.81 30.58
N ALA A 117 -15.30 -1.00 30.32
CA ALA A 117 -16.37 -0.57 31.22
C ALA A 117 -16.57 -1.63 32.30
#